data_AF-A0A426W125-F1
#
_entry.id   AF-A0A426W125-F1
#
_cell.length_a   1.000
_cell.length_b   1.000
_cell.length_c   1.000
_cell.angle_alpha   90.00
_cell.angle_beta   90.00
_cell.angle_gamma   90.00
#
_symmetry.space_group_name_H-M   'P 1'
#
loop_
_entity.id
_entity.type
_entity.pdbx_description
1 polymer ?
#
loop_
_entity_poly.entity_id
_entity_poly.type
_entity_poly.pdbx_seq_one_letter_code
_entity_poly.pdbx_strand_id
1 'polypeptide(L)'
;MWKYPPKEIFFDSFEKHAKTAGIIFMVLGFAGAVFPVAASMATVVFVSWLMLVAGLFAGYFTYMTDRSDWTGWLKSFILIGVALYMLLSPLGGVATLGLLFSIYFFMDAFTGFTLASTAYPNKGWGLWAFNAVLSLVIAILFVIDWPFSSMYLIGLFVGFSLFFDGLALLMGAKFFKDMTNNEE
;
A
#
# COMPACT_ATOMS: atom_id res chain seq x y z
N MET A 1 -4.16 -29.67 -24.05
CA MET A 1 -5.19 -29.67 -22.99
C MET A 1 -4.49 -29.68 -21.64
N TRP A 2 -4.53 -28.58 -20.89
CA TRP A 2 -4.04 -28.54 -19.51
C TRP A 2 -5.08 -29.20 -18.61
N LYS A 3 -4.71 -30.26 -17.89
CA LYS A 3 -5.56 -30.87 -16.85
C LYS A 3 -5.47 -29.99 -15.61
N TYR A 4 -6.56 -29.32 -15.25
CA TYR A 4 -6.66 -28.65 -13.96
C TYR A 4 -6.52 -29.70 -12.85
N PRO A 5 -5.73 -29.43 -11.79
CA PRO A 5 -5.70 -30.30 -10.64
C PRO A 5 -7.11 -30.39 -10.03
N PRO A 6 -7.46 -31.52 -9.39
CA PRO A 6 -8.70 -31.66 -8.64
C PRO A 6 -8.90 -30.49 -7.68
N LYS A 7 -10.11 -29.92 -7.63
CA LYS A 7 -10.46 -28.75 -6.82
C LYS A 7 -9.98 -28.90 -5.37
N GLU A 8 -10.20 -30.06 -4.76
CA GLU A 8 -9.77 -30.39 -3.39
C GLU A 8 -8.27 -30.17 -3.14
N ILE A 9 -7.40 -30.61 -4.05
CA ILE A 9 -5.94 -30.48 -3.91
C ILE A 9 -5.50 -29.01 -3.97
N PHE A 10 -6.16 -28.20 -4.82
CA PHE A 10 -5.87 -26.77 -4.91
C PHE A 10 -6.30 -26.04 -3.64
N PHE A 11 -7.48 -26.33 -3.10
CA PHE A 11 -7.99 -25.64 -1.90
C PHE A 11 -7.21 -26.00 -0.64
N ASP A 12 -6.83 -27.26 -0.45
CA ASP A 12 -6.05 -27.69 0.73
C ASP A 12 -4.64 -27.07 0.73
N SER A 13 -4.00 -27.02 -0.45
CA SER A 13 -2.73 -26.29 -0.60
C SER A 13 -2.91 -24.79 -0.37
N PHE A 14 -3.93 -24.15 -0.93
CA PHE A 14 -4.20 -22.73 -0.70
C PHE A 14 -4.45 -22.42 0.79
N GLU A 15 -5.25 -23.24 1.49
CA GLU A 15 -5.53 -23.08 2.93
C GLU A 15 -4.24 -23.11 3.75
N LYS A 16 -3.37 -24.09 3.51
CA LYS A 16 -2.11 -24.24 4.26
C LYS A 16 -1.17 -23.05 4.04
N HIS A 17 -1.02 -22.60 2.80
CA HIS A 17 -0.16 -21.47 2.48
C HIS A 17 -0.77 -20.14 2.98
N ALA A 18 -2.08 -19.95 2.83
CA ALA A 18 -2.79 -18.76 3.29
C ALA A 18 -2.76 -18.60 4.81
N LYS A 19 -2.91 -19.71 5.57
CA LYS A 19 -2.76 -19.68 7.04
C LYS A 19 -1.35 -19.29 7.46
N THR A 20 -0.35 -19.90 6.84
CA THR A 20 1.06 -19.62 7.16
C THR A 20 1.40 -18.16 6.84
N ALA A 21 1.04 -17.69 5.64
CA ALA A 21 1.23 -16.30 5.25
C ALA A 21 0.45 -15.33 6.15
N GLY A 22 -0.80 -15.64 6.49
CA GLY A 22 -1.64 -14.81 7.34
C GLY A 22 -1.07 -14.61 8.74
N ILE A 23 -0.54 -15.67 9.36
CA ILE A 23 0.15 -15.57 10.67
C ILE A 23 1.42 -14.72 10.54
N ILE A 24 2.24 -14.93 9.50
CA ILE A 24 3.45 -14.15 9.28
C ILE A 24 3.12 -12.66 9.11
N PHE A 25 2.14 -12.33 8.27
CA PHE A 25 1.69 -10.95 8.07
C PHE A 25 1.16 -10.30 9.35
N MET A 26 0.41 -11.06 10.15
CA MET A 26 -0.10 -10.57 11.44
C MET A 26 1.03 -10.26 12.42
N VAL A 27 2.04 -11.14 12.53
CA VAL A 27 3.21 -10.92 13.40
C VAL A 27 4.04 -9.75 12.91
N LEU A 28 4.29 -9.66 11.60
CA LEU A 28 5.03 -8.53 11.01
C LEU A 28 4.27 -7.21 11.18
N GLY A 29 2.96 -7.21 10.97
CA GLY A 29 2.11 -6.03 11.15
C GLY A 29 2.06 -5.56 12.60
N PHE A 30 1.93 -6.50 13.54
CA PHE A 30 2.00 -6.20 14.97
C PHE A 30 3.37 -5.64 15.37
N ALA A 31 4.47 -6.27 14.91
CA ALA A 31 5.81 -5.77 15.15
C ALA A 31 6.02 -4.37 14.56
N GLY A 32 5.48 -4.12 13.36
CA GLY A 32 5.50 -2.81 12.71
C GLY A 32 4.71 -1.74 13.48
N ALA A 33 3.58 -2.12 14.09
CA ALA A 33 2.80 -1.23 14.94
C ALA A 33 3.49 -0.90 16.27
N VAL A 34 4.20 -1.87 16.86
CA VAL A 34 4.99 -1.67 18.10
C VAL A 34 6.25 -0.84 17.84
N PHE A 35 6.88 -1.01 16.68
CA PHE A 35 8.09 -0.29 16.28
C PHE A 35 7.84 0.56 15.02
N PRO A 36 7.00 1.61 15.10
CA PRO A 36 6.55 2.36 13.93
C PRO A 36 7.69 3.09 13.23
N VAL A 37 8.69 3.59 13.96
CA VAL A 37 9.84 4.27 13.34
C VAL A 37 10.64 3.31 12.45
N ALA A 38 10.88 2.08 12.93
CA ALA A 38 11.58 1.06 12.15
C ALA A 38 10.77 0.64 10.92
N ALA A 39 9.45 0.49 11.07
CA ALA A 39 8.56 0.21 9.95
C ALA A 39 8.58 1.33 8.90
N SER A 40 8.52 2.60 9.30
CA SER A 40 8.62 3.74 8.38
C SER A 40 9.91 3.74 7.59
N MET A 41 11.05 3.49 8.26
CA MET A 41 12.35 3.40 7.58
C MET A 41 12.39 2.25 6.58
N ALA A 42 11.89 1.07 6.96
CA ALA A 42 11.79 -0.07 6.06
C ALA A 42 10.93 0.25 4.84
N THR A 43 9.79 0.94 5.03
CA THR A 43 8.93 1.40 3.94
C THR A 43 9.65 2.38 3.02
N VAL A 44 10.40 3.35 3.56
CA VAL A 44 11.20 4.28 2.74
C VAL A 44 12.21 3.54 1.89
N VAL A 45 12.97 2.61 2.49
CA VAL A 45 13.97 1.82 1.75
C VAL A 45 13.31 1.01 0.64
N PHE A 46 12.19 0.35 0.96
CA PHE A 46 11.44 -0.45 0.00
C PHE A 46 10.92 0.40 -1.16
N VAL A 47 10.23 1.52 -0.89
CA VAL A 47 9.71 2.41 -1.92
C VAL A 47 10.83 3.02 -2.76
N SER A 48 11.95 3.39 -2.14
CA SER A 48 13.09 3.93 -2.88
C SER A 48 13.68 2.89 -3.84
N TRP A 49 13.75 1.62 -3.43
CA TRP A 49 14.21 0.55 -4.34
C TRP A 49 13.26 0.36 -5.52
N LEU A 50 11.93 0.41 -5.28
CA LEU A 50 10.94 0.37 -6.35
C LEU A 50 11.09 1.55 -7.32
N MET A 51 11.31 2.76 -6.80
CA MET A 51 11.53 3.95 -7.61
C MET A 51 12.83 3.88 -8.42
N LEU A 52 13.92 3.35 -7.85
CA LEU A 52 15.17 3.10 -8.59
C LEU A 52 14.93 2.15 -9.76
N VAL A 53 14.31 1.00 -9.50
CA VAL A 53 14.02 -0.01 -10.53
C VAL A 53 13.11 0.58 -11.59
N ALA A 54 12.04 1.28 -11.20
CA ALA A 54 11.14 1.97 -12.14
C ALA A 54 11.87 3.03 -12.98
N GLY A 55 12.79 3.79 -12.39
CA GLY A 55 13.62 4.76 -13.08
C GLY A 55 14.55 4.13 -14.10
N LEU A 56 15.18 2.99 -13.76
CA LEU A 56 16.01 2.22 -14.69
C LEU A 56 15.19 1.66 -15.86
N PHE A 57 14.02 1.08 -15.58
CA PHE A 57 13.12 0.59 -16.63
C PHE A 57 12.60 1.72 -17.51
N ALA A 58 12.27 2.89 -16.94
CA ALA A 58 11.86 4.06 -17.70
C ALA A 58 12.98 4.51 -18.67
N GLY A 59 14.22 4.59 -18.19
CA GLY A 59 15.38 4.93 -19.02
C GLY A 59 15.64 3.89 -20.12
N TYR A 60 15.51 2.60 -19.77
CA TYR A 60 15.63 1.50 -20.73
C TYR A 60 14.56 1.58 -21.82
N PHE A 61 13.31 1.85 -21.46
CA PHE A 61 12.20 1.98 -22.39
C PHE A 61 12.36 3.20 -23.31
N THR A 62 12.75 4.36 -22.77
CA THR A 62 13.06 5.55 -23.57
C THR A 62 14.19 5.27 -24.56
N TYR A 63 15.23 4.55 -24.14
CA TYR A 63 16.32 4.17 -25.04
C TYR A 63 15.87 3.25 -26.20
N MET A 64 14.89 2.38 -25.95
CA MET A 64 14.32 1.46 -26.95
C MET A 64 13.30 2.10 -27.89
N THR A 65 12.44 3.00 -27.38
CA THR A 65 11.36 3.60 -28.16
C THR A 65 11.85 4.81 -28.94
N ASP A 66 12.35 5.84 -28.26
CA ASP A 66 12.85 7.05 -28.90
C ASP A 66 13.90 7.72 -28.03
N ARG A 67 15.15 7.68 -28.49
CA ARG A 67 16.29 8.25 -27.75
C ARG A 67 16.21 9.77 -27.61
N SER A 68 15.44 10.42 -28.49
CA SER A 68 15.26 11.88 -28.50
C SER A 68 14.15 12.34 -27.56
N ASP A 69 13.36 11.42 -26.99
CA ASP A 69 12.30 11.77 -26.06
C ASP A 69 12.85 12.31 -24.73
N TRP A 70 12.94 13.63 -24.66
CA TRP A 70 13.38 14.38 -23.49
C TRP A 70 12.52 14.09 -22.26
N THR A 71 11.21 13.85 -22.45
CA THR A 71 10.29 13.64 -21.32
C THR A 71 10.51 12.28 -20.66
N GLY A 72 10.79 11.24 -21.45
CA GLY A 72 11.17 9.93 -20.96
C GLY A 72 12.47 9.93 -20.14
N TRP A 73 13.49 10.61 -20.66
CA TRP A 73 14.76 10.78 -19.92
C TRP A 73 14.57 11.56 -18.63
N LEU A 74 13.82 12.67 -18.67
CA LEU A 74 13.54 13.49 -17.49
C LEU A 74 12.84 12.66 -16.40
N LYS A 75 11.84 11.85 -16.77
CA LYS A 75 11.16 10.95 -15.84
C LYS A 75 12.11 9.93 -15.22
N SER A 76 12.97 9.30 -16.02
CA SER A 76 13.97 8.34 -15.54
C SER A 76 14.94 9.00 -14.54
N PHE A 77 15.49 10.16 -14.87
CA PHE A 77 16.40 10.88 -13.98
C PHE A 77 15.74 11.35 -12.69
N ILE A 78 14.50 11.83 -12.74
CA ILE A 78 13.75 12.22 -11.54
C ILE A 78 13.54 11.00 -10.64
N LEU A 79 13.09 9.88 -11.19
CA LEU A 79 12.85 8.67 -10.41
C LEU A 79 14.12 8.16 -9.75
N ILE A 80 15.23 8.08 -10.50
CA ILE A 80 16.52 7.62 -9.96
C ILE A 80 17.05 8.61 -8.91
N GLY A 81 16.98 9.91 -9.20
CA GLY A 81 17.50 10.97 -8.32
C GLY A 81 16.74 11.03 -6.99
N VAL A 82 15.41 11.01 -7.03
CA VAL A 82 14.57 10.99 -5.82
C VAL A 82 14.82 9.72 -5.03
N ALA A 83 14.88 8.57 -5.69
CA ALA A 83 15.12 7.30 -5.00
C ALA A 83 16.49 7.27 -4.31
N LEU A 84 17.54 7.73 -4.99
CA LEU A 84 18.87 7.81 -4.39
C LEU A 84 18.91 8.80 -3.22
N TYR A 85 18.24 9.95 -3.34
CA TYR A 85 18.09 10.91 -2.24
C TYR A 85 17.42 10.27 -1.01
N MET A 86 16.33 9.53 -1.21
CA MET A 86 15.60 8.87 -0.12
C MET A 86 16.41 7.74 0.54
N LEU A 87 17.28 7.07 -0.22
CA LEU A 87 18.19 6.03 0.30
C LEU A 87 19.36 6.62 1.10
N LEU A 88 19.93 7.72 0.61
CA LEU A 88 21.06 8.40 1.27
C LEU A 88 20.60 9.16 2.52
N SER A 89 19.37 9.67 2.52
CA SER A 89 18.74 10.34 3.65
C SER A 89 17.39 9.70 3.97
N PRO A 90 17.36 8.62 4.77
CA PRO A 90 16.11 7.98 5.18
C PRO A 90 15.17 8.95 5.89
N LEU A 91 15.71 9.90 6.67
CA LEU A 91 14.91 10.94 7.34
C LEU A 91 14.21 11.84 6.32
N GLY A 92 14.93 12.27 5.28
CA GLY A 92 14.35 13.01 4.16
C GLY A 92 13.34 12.19 3.38
N GLY A 93 13.60 10.89 3.19
CA GLY A 93 12.68 9.97 2.52
C GLY A 93 11.37 9.77 3.28
N VAL A 94 11.41 9.66 4.61
CA VAL A 94 10.20 9.63 5.44
C VAL A 94 9.39 10.91 5.26
N ALA A 95 10.04 12.07 5.26
CA ALA A 95 9.39 13.35 5.05
C ALA A 95 8.73 13.44 3.66
N THR A 96 9.42 12.99 2.61
CA THR A 96 8.90 12.95 1.24
C THR A 96 7.70 12.01 1.12
N LEU A 97 7.77 10.80 1.66
CA LEU A 97 6.62 9.87 1.68
C LEU A 97 5.44 10.43 2.46
N GLY A 98 5.71 11.12 3.57
CA GLY A 98 4.67 11.76 4.39
C GLY A 98 3.88 12.80 3.60
N LEU A 99 4.56 13.62 2.81
CA LEU A 99 3.89 14.57 1.91
C LEU A 99 3.09 13.87 0.81
N LEU A 100 3.65 12.81 0.20
CA LEU A 100 2.95 12.04 -0.82
C LEU A 100 1.67 11.40 -0.27
N PHE A 101 1.72 10.83 0.93
CA PHE A 101 0.54 10.31 1.62
C PHE A 101 -0.45 11.41 2.00
N SER A 102 0.02 12.56 2.48
CA SER A 102 -0.86 13.69 2.76
C SER A 102 -1.63 14.13 1.51
N ILE A 103 -0.95 14.30 0.37
CA ILE A 103 -1.57 14.64 -0.91
C ILE A 103 -2.60 13.57 -1.30
N TYR A 104 -2.23 12.29 -1.19
CA TYR A 104 -3.14 11.18 -1.48
C TYR A 104 -4.40 11.23 -0.61
N PHE A 105 -4.26 11.38 0.71
CA PHE A 105 -5.40 11.44 1.63
C PHE A 105 -6.27 12.70 1.42
N PHE A 106 -5.68 13.84 1.03
CA PHE A 106 -6.47 15.01 0.62
C PHE A 106 -7.28 14.76 -0.65
N MET A 107 -6.69 14.10 -1.65
CA MET A 107 -7.39 13.72 -2.88
C MET A 107 -8.50 12.70 -2.59
N ASP A 108 -8.22 11.72 -1.73
CA ASP A 108 -9.20 10.71 -1.30
C ASP A 108 -10.36 11.36 -0.53
N ALA A 109 -10.07 12.28 0.39
CA ALA A 109 -11.09 13.05 1.10
C ALA A 109 -11.99 13.83 0.13
N PHE A 110 -11.41 14.57 -0.81
CA PHE A 110 -12.17 15.34 -1.80
C PHE A 110 -13.05 14.43 -2.66
N THR A 111 -12.49 13.32 -3.14
CA THR A 111 -13.21 12.31 -3.93
C THR A 111 -14.33 11.65 -3.10
N GLY A 112 -14.09 11.36 -1.83
CA GLY A 112 -15.09 10.82 -0.93
C GLY A 112 -16.26 11.79 -0.69
N PHE A 113 -15.99 13.09 -0.54
CA PHE A 113 -17.04 14.09 -0.39
C PHE A 113 -17.86 14.28 -1.66
N THR A 114 -17.25 14.22 -2.85
CA THR A 114 -17.99 14.30 -4.11
C THR A 114 -18.84 13.05 -4.33
N LEU A 115 -18.29 11.86 -4.12
CA LEU A 115 -19.02 10.59 -4.21
C LEU A 115 -20.16 10.50 -3.21
N ALA A 116 -19.94 10.96 -1.97
CA ALA A 116 -21.02 11.15 -1.02
C ALA A 116 -22.06 12.08 -1.65
N SER A 117 -21.74 13.33 -1.98
CA SER A 117 -22.73 14.27 -2.51
C SER A 117 -23.57 13.73 -3.69
N THR A 118 -22.95 12.98 -4.61
CA THR A 118 -23.64 12.32 -5.73
C THR A 118 -24.48 11.11 -5.32
N ALA A 119 -24.04 10.32 -4.35
CA ALA A 119 -24.76 9.14 -3.88
C ALA A 119 -25.94 9.48 -2.94
N TYR A 120 -26.12 10.74 -2.55
CA TYR A 120 -27.24 11.14 -1.69
C TYR A 120 -28.57 11.06 -2.46
N PRO A 121 -29.64 10.43 -1.93
CA PRO A 121 -29.81 9.79 -0.61
C PRO A 121 -29.76 8.24 -0.64
N ASN A 122 -29.09 7.63 -1.61
CA ASN A 122 -29.02 6.16 -1.72
C ASN A 122 -28.32 5.51 -0.52
N LYS A 123 -28.67 4.25 -0.26
CA LYS A 123 -28.02 3.42 0.77
C LYS A 123 -26.50 3.35 0.50
N GLY A 124 -25.70 3.68 1.51
CA GLY A 124 -24.24 3.70 1.43
C GLY A 124 -23.62 5.10 1.39
N TRP A 125 -24.42 6.16 1.19
CA TRP A 125 -23.95 7.55 1.23
C TRP A 125 -23.11 7.89 2.46
N GLY A 126 -23.61 7.51 3.64
CA GLY A 126 -22.94 7.80 4.92
C GLY A 126 -21.57 7.14 5.07
N LEU A 127 -21.33 6.01 4.41
CA LEU A 127 -20.02 5.33 4.43
C LEU A 127 -18.98 6.13 3.64
N TRP A 128 -19.35 6.66 2.47
CA TRP A 128 -18.49 7.54 1.68
C TRP A 128 -18.16 8.83 2.42
N ALA A 129 -19.16 9.45 3.08
CA ALA A 129 -18.95 10.64 3.89
C ALA A 129 -18.04 10.37 5.10
N PHE A 130 -18.23 9.25 5.80
CA PHE A 130 -17.37 8.86 6.91
C PHE A 130 -15.92 8.62 6.47
N ASN A 131 -15.71 7.89 5.36
CA ASN A 131 -14.37 7.70 4.80
C ASN A 131 -13.73 9.04 4.42
N ALA A 132 -14.48 9.94 3.78
CA ALA A 132 -13.97 11.26 3.39
C ALA A 132 -13.48 12.09 4.59
N VAL A 133 -14.26 12.08 5.69
CA VAL A 133 -13.87 12.75 6.94
C VAL A 133 -12.63 12.09 7.55
N LEU A 134 -12.58 10.75 7.59
CA LEU A 134 -11.44 10.03 8.13
C LEU A 134 -10.15 10.32 7.33
N SER A 135 -10.22 10.26 6.00
CA SER A 135 -9.11 10.60 5.11
C SER A 135 -8.66 12.05 5.30
N LEU A 136 -9.59 12.99 5.47
CA LEU A 136 -9.24 14.39 5.74
C LEU A 136 -8.50 14.55 7.08
N VAL A 137 -8.96 13.88 8.14
CA VAL A 137 -8.30 13.89 9.45
C VAL A 137 -6.88 13.33 9.33
N ILE A 138 -6.69 12.20 8.65
CA ILE A 138 -5.37 11.61 8.43
C ILE A 138 -4.47 12.57 7.65
N ALA A 139 -4.98 13.18 6.56
CA ALA A 139 -4.22 14.14 5.77
C ALA A 139 -3.70 15.31 6.61
N ILE A 140 -4.56 15.86 7.49
CA ILE A 140 -4.21 16.94 8.41
C ILE A 140 -3.17 16.50 9.44
N LEU A 141 -3.30 15.29 10.00
CA LEU A 141 -2.32 14.73 10.94
C LEU A 141 -0.92 14.61 10.33
N PHE A 142 -0.83 14.30 9.03
CA PHE A 142 0.46 14.30 8.33
C PHE A 142 1.09 15.69 8.25
N VAL A 143 0.31 16.75 8.08
CA VAL A 143 0.82 18.12 7.84
C VAL A 143 1.17 18.87 9.11
N ILE A 144 0.40 18.72 10.20
CA ILE A 144 0.54 19.56 11.41
C ILE A 144 1.94 19.49 12.03
N ASP A 145 2.49 18.29 12.17
CA ASP A 145 3.80 18.05 12.80
C ASP A 145 4.80 17.46 11.80
N TRP A 146 4.67 17.83 10.53
CA TRP A 146 5.59 17.41 9.49
C TRP A 146 6.99 18.01 9.74
N PRO A 147 8.09 17.22 9.63
CA PRO A 147 8.19 15.84 9.15
C PRO A 147 8.14 14.75 10.25
N PHE A 148 8.06 15.12 11.53
CA PHE A 148 8.10 14.17 12.65
C PHE A 148 6.88 13.26 12.71
N SER A 149 5.69 13.79 12.42
CA SER A 149 4.44 13.02 12.28
C SER A 149 4.60 11.82 11.35
N SER A 150 5.31 12.01 10.23
CA SER A 150 5.47 11.02 9.18
C SER A 150 6.32 9.83 9.63
N MET A 151 7.24 10.04 10.58
CA MET A 151 8.07 8.95 11.13
C MET A 151 7.25 7.89 11.88
N TYR A 152 6.12 8.28 12.46
CA TYR A 152 5.26 7.36 13.20
C TYR A 152 4.06 6.92 12.36
N LEU A 153 3.43 7.84 11.64
CA LEU A 153 2.20 7.58 10.89
C LEU A 153 2.40 6.58 9.75
N ILE A 154 3.52 6.66 9.01
CA ILE A 154 3.81 5.73 7.91
C ILE A 154 3.92 4.31 8.45
N GLY A 155 4.74 4.10 9.48
CA GLY A 155 4.99 2.79 10.05
C GLY A 155 3.76 2.21 10.74
N LEU A 156 2.96 3.02 11.43
CA LEU A 156 1.67 2.60 11.95
C LEU A 156 0.72 2.19 10.84
N PHE A 157 0.61 2.99 9.78
CA PHE A 157 -0.26 2.70 8.64
C PHE A 157 0.12 1.37 7.98
N VAL A 158 1.41 1.17 7.71
CA VAL A 158 1.95 -0.07 7.13
C VAL A 158 1.76 -1.25 8.09
N GLY A 159 2.06 -1.08 9.38
CA GLY A 159 1.88 -2.12 10.39
C GLY A 159 0.43 -2.57 10.51
N PHE A 160 -0.51 -1.63 10.58
CA PHE A 160 -1.94 -1.94 10.60
C PHE A 160 -2.39 -2.59 9.29
N SER A 161 -1.96 -2.09 8.13
CA SER A 161 -2.29 -2.70 6.83
C SER A 161 -1.87 -4.17 6.82
N LEU A 162 -0.60 -4.47 7.14
CA LEU A 162 -0.10 -5.85 7.16
C LEU A 162 -0.84 -6.72 8.17
N PHE A 163 -1.22 -6.17 9.33
CA PHE A 163 -1.99 -6.90 10.33
C PHE A 163 -3.39 -7.26 9.82
N PHE A 164 -4.09 -6.29 9.21
CA PHE A 164 -5.42 -6.50 8.63
C PHE A 164 -5.38 -7.41 7.40
N ASP A 165 -4.33 -7.32 6.58
CA ASP A 165 -4.10 -8.23 5.45
C ASP A 165 -3.90 -9.68 5.96
N GLY A 166 -3.15 -9.85 7.06
CA GLY A 166 -3.01 -11.14 7.73
C GLY A 166 -4.34 -11.69 8.26
N LEU A 167 -5.16 -10.84 8.88
CA LEU A 167 -6.52 -11.21 9.31
C LEU A 167 -7.42 -11.59 8.13
N ALA A 168 -7.37 -10.83 7.04
CA ALA A 168 -8.15 -11.08 5.83
C ALA A 168 -7.78 -12.44 5.20
N LEU A 169 -6.49 -12.77 5.14
CA LEU A 169 -6.02 -14.08 4.67
C LEU A 169 -6.53 -15.24 5.54
N LEU A 170 -6.52 -15.09 6.86
CA LEU A 170 -7.03 -16.12 7.77
C LEU A 170 -8.55 -16.30 7.68
N MET A 171 -9.30 -15.20 7.59
CA MET A 171 -10.75 -15.25 7.40
C MET A 171 -11.10 -15.82 6.03
N GLY A 172 -10.37 -15.43 4.98
CA GLY A 172 -10.54 -15.98 3.63
C GLY A 172 -10.29 -17.48 3.60
N ALA A 173 -9.19 -17.95 4.20
CA ALA A 173 -8.88 -19.38 4.29
C ALA A 173 -10.00 -20.17 5.02
N LYS A 174 -10.55 -19.61 6.09
CA LYS A 174 -11.68 -20.22 6.81
C LYS A 174 -12.96 -20.26 5.97
N PHE A 175 -13.26 -19.16 5.28
CA PHE A 175 -14.45 -19.07 4.41
C PHE A 175 -14.40 -20.09 3.26
N PHE A 176 -13.25 -20.27 2.62
CA PHE A 176 -13.10 -21.29 1.57
C PHE A 176 -13.28 -22.72 2.11
N LYS A 177 -12.76 -23.00 3.32
CA LYS A 177 -12.97 -24.28 3.98
C LYS A 177 -14.45 -24.57 4.25
N ASP A 178 -15.19 -23.56 4.71
CA ASP A 178 -16.62 -23.70 5.00
C ASP A 178 -17.45 -23.95 3.72
N MET A 179 -16.98 -23.48 2.55
CA MET A 179 -17.62 -23.82 1.26
C MET A 179 -17.32 -25.25 0.81
N THR A 180 -16.08 -25.72 0.95
CA THR A 180 -15.72 -27.10 0.57
C THR A 180 -16.45 -28.12 1.43
N ASN A 181 -16.55 -27.91 2.74
CA ASN A 181 -17.26 -28.81 3.65
C ASN A 181 -18.79 -28.85 3.45
N ASN A 182 -19.37 -27.87 2.73
CA ASN A 182 -20.81 -27.84 2.43
C ASN A 182 -21.14 -28.43 1.04
N GLU A 183 -20.14 -28.69 0.19
CA GLU A 183 -20.30 -29.34 -1.13
C GLU A 183 -20.12 -30.87 -1.09
N GLU A 184 -19.57 -31.42 0.01
CA GLU A 184 -19.47 -32.86 0.32
C GLU A 184 -20.69 -33.38 1.10
#